data_AF-A0A431MWK4-F1
#
_entry.id   AF-A0A431MWK4-F1
#
_cell.length_a   1.000
_cell.length_b   1.000
_cell.length_c   1.000
_cell.angle_alpha   90.00
_cell.angle_beta   90.00
_cell.angle_gamma   90.00
#
_symmetry.space_group_name_H-M   'P 1'
#
loop_
_entity.id
_entity.type
_entity.pdbx_description
1 polymer ?
#
loop_
_entity_poly.entity_id
_entity_poly.type
_entity_poly.pdbx_seq_one_letter_code
_entity_poly.pdbx_strand_id
1 'polypeptide(L)'
;MADITTPFGLQRFQYFLQQLQVILSAADNEENPALYFYQQNARTPLFMLEALSRVYRNIHNSKRFIKLQMRFKQLEDLLGAVDYYDGFYKEFTASKAVPDNIITFLLSKKNENLDLLKNILITDKWPGADSTRLKKIQEKLESADWLTETAEGEEIKKYYQKSISHINEHIVDNKINFDDVETDVHELRRELRWLSIYPQALRGLMQLVPTAESPGYLDKYLTGEVINSPFNKMPGGSALKYHIHLSQNYFYALSWLIAELGKLKDSGLRILVVTEALMHTKKINRKQAEIESLEMLGDGQMPLEQILVKAKKLSELFFSEKIIDHLVVS
;
A
#
# COMPACT_ATOMS: atom_id res chain seq x y z
N MET A 1 -40.41 -11.31 -8.06
CA MET A 1 -39.28 -12.04 -7.46
C MET A 1 -38.10 -11.11 -7.51
N ALA A 2 -37.65 -10.57 -6.38
CA ALA A 2 -36.42 -9.79 -6.37
C ALA A 2 -35.29 -10.74 -6.75
N ASP A 3 -34.60 -10.42 -7.84
CA ASP A 3 -33.39 -11.12 -8.23
C ASP A 3 -32.41 -10.94 -7.07
N ILE A 4 -32.17 -12.00 -6.28
CA ILE A 4 -31.27 -11.94 -5.12
C ILE A 4 -29.84 -12.00 -5.66
N THR A 5 -29.46 -10.96 -6.40
CA THR A 5 -28.09 -10.75 -6.83
C THR A 5 -27.29 -10.37 -5.59
N THR A 6 -26.27 -11.14 -5.27
CA THR A 6 -25.33 -10.83 -4.18
C THR A 6 -24.85 -9.37 -4.31
N PRO A 7 -24.90 -8.55 -3.25
CA PRO A 7 -24.45 -7.16 -3.34
C PRO A 7 -22.99 -7.03 -3.80
N PHE A 8 -22.68 -6.07 -4.66
CA PHE A 8 -21.33 -5.92 -5.22
C PHE A 8 -20.25 -5.68 -4.16
N GLY A 9 -20.57 -4.92 -3.10
CA GLY A 9 -19.66 -4.77 -1.96
C GLY A 9 -19.27 -6.11 -1.33
N LEU A 10 -20.24 -6.99 -1.10
CA LEU A 10 -20.00 -8.33 -0.59
C LEU A 10 -19.12 -9.14 -1.54
N GLN A 11 -19.42 -9.11 -2.84
CA GLN A 11 -18.65 -9.83 -3.86
C GLN A 11 -17.17 -9.40 -3.88
N ARG A 12 -16.88 -8.10 -3.71
CA ARG A 12 -15.50 -7.58 -3.67
C ARG A 12 -14.71 -8.14 -2.48
N PHE A 13 -15.32 -8.15 -1.29
CA PHE A 13 -14.68 -8.75 -0.11
C PHE A 13 -14.49 -10.25 -0.26
N GLN A 14 -15.51 -10.97 -0.73
CA GLN A 14 -15.45 -12.42 -0.94
C GLN A 14 -14.33 -12.80 -1.90
N TYR A 15 -14.12 -12.03 -2.96
CA TYR A 15 -13.03 -12.27 -3.91
C TYR A 15 -11.65 -12.27 -3.25
N PHE A 16 -11.30 -11.22 -2.50
CA PHE A 16 -9.98 -11.15 -1.86
C PHE A 16 -9.86 -12.09 -0.65
N LEU A 17 -10.96 -12.37 0.06
CA LEU A 17 -10.99 -13.40 1.10
C LEU A 17 -10.76 -14.79 0.53
N GLN A 18 -11.28 -15.09 -0.67
CA GLN A 18 -11.05 -16.37 -1.33
C GLN A 18 -9.56 -16.52 -1.70
N GLN A 19 -8.93 -15.48 -2.24
CA GLN A 19 -7.48 -15.50 -2.49
C GLN A 19 -6.69 -15.75 -1.20
N LEU A 20 -7.05 -15.05 -0.13
CA LEU A 20 -6.41 -15.20 1.17
C LEU A 20 -6.62 -16.61 1.76
N GLN A 21 -7.82 -17.17 1.62
CA GLN A 21 -8.19 -18.51 2.06
C GLN A 21 -7.32 -19.57 1.35
N VAL A 22 -7.12 -19.45 0.02
CA VAL A 22 -6.27 -20.38 -0.74
C VAL A 22 -4.85 -20.42 -0.16
N ILE A 23 -4.27 -19.24 0.10
CA ILE A 23 -2.91 -19.16 0.66
C ILE A 23 -2.86 -19.75 2.07
N LEU A 24 -3.83 -19.41 2.93
CA LEU A 24 -3.87 -19.89 4.31
C LEU A 24 -4.12 -21.39 4.44
N SER A 25 -4.93 -21.97 3.54
CA SER A 25 -5.17 -23.41 3.49
C SER A 25 -3.93 -24.18 3.06
N ALA A 26 -3.13 -23.63 2.13
CA ALA A 26 -1.86 -24.24 1.76
C ALA A 26 -0.81 -24.08 2.86
N ALA A 27 -0.71 -22.89 3.47
CA ALA A 27 0.21 -22.60 4.58
C ALA A 27 0.04 -23.53 5.79
N ASP A 28 -1.17 -24.04 6.04
CA ASP A 28 -1.48 -24.95 7.15
C ASP A 28 -0.72 -26.29 7.08
N ASN A 29 -0.30 -26.70 5.88
CA ASN A 29 0.42 -27.95 5.65
C ASN A 29 1.95 -27.78 5.64
N GLU A 30 2.44 -26.56 5.87
CA GLU A 30 3.86 -26.22 5.79
C GLU A 30 4.51 -26.22 7.17
N GLU A 31 5.80 -26.57 7.23
CA GLU A 31 6.57 -26.53 8.49
C GLU A 31 6.66 -25.10 9.05
N ASN A 32 6.74 -24.11 8.17
CA ASN A 32 6.72 -22.69 8.52
C ASN A 32 5.57 -21.96 7.80
N PRO A 33 4.35 -21.97 8.38
CA PRO A 33 3.18 -21.32 7.78
C PRO A 33 3.36 -19.82 7.54
N ALA A 34 4.09 -19.12 8.42
CA ALA A 34 4.32 -17.68 8.28
C ALA A 34 5.26 -17.35 7.12
N LEU A 35 6.32 -18.14 6.93
CA LEU A 35 7.22 -18.00 5.79
C LEU A 35 6.50 -18.30 4.48
N TYR A 36 5.71 -19.37 4.42
CA TYR A 36 4.90 -19.68 3.24
C TYR A 36 3.92 -18.56 2.92
N PHE A 37 3.20 -18.07 3.93
CA PHE A 37 2.24 -16.97 3.79
C PHE A 37 2.89 -15.70 3.21
N TYR A 38 4.10 -15.36 3.65
CA TYR A 38 4.90 -14.28 3.08
C TYR A 38 5.29 -14.55 1.61
N GLN A 39 5.83 -15.74 1.32
CA GLN A 39 6.33 -16.10 -0.01
C GLN A 39 5.22 -16.19 -1.07
N GLN A 40 3.98 -16.50 -0.68
CA GLN A 40 2.83 -16.56 -1.59
C GLN A 40 2.13 -15.21 -1.80
N ASN A 41 2.78 -14.09 -1.48
CA ASN A 41 2.25 -12.73 -1.69
C ASN A 41 0.88 -12.48 -1.01
N ALA A 42 0.68 -13.03 0.20
CA ALA A 42 -0.54 -12.79 0.97
C ALA A 42 -0.76 -11.30 1.34
N ARG A 43 0.29 -10.49 1.28
CA ARG A 43 0.24 -9.04 1.51
C ARG A 43 -0.73 -8.36 0.54
N THR A 44 -0.77 -8.79 -0.72
CA THR A 44 -1.64 -8.19 -1.74
C THR A 44 -3.13 -8.32 -1.40
N PRO A 45 -3.72 -9.52 -1.21
CA PRO A 45 -5.13 -9.62 -0.85
C PRO A 45 -5.45 -8.96 0.50
N LEU A 46 -4.55 -9.00 1.49
CA LEU A 46 -4.73 -8.29 2.76
C LEU A 46 -4.84 -6.79 2.56
N PHE A 47 -3.98 -6.22 1.71
CA PHE A 47 -3.98 -4.81 1.43
C PHE A 47 -5.23 -4.36 0.67
N MET A 48 -5.75 -5.20 -0.24
CA MET A 48 -7.05 -4.96 -0.90
C MET A 48 -8.22 -5.01 0.10
N LEU A 49 -8.18 -5.94 1.05
CA LEU A 49 -9.19 -6.05 2.12
C LEU A 49 -9.12 -4.87 3.11
N GLU A 50 -7.92 -4.36 3.40
CA GLU A 50 -7.73 -3.11 4.15
C GLU A 50 -8.33 -1.93 3.39
N ALA A 51 -8.02 -1.80 2.09
CA ALA A 51 -8.54 -0.74 1.23
C ALA A 51 -10.06 -0.71 1.23
N LEU A 52 -10.70 -1.87 1.01
CA LEU A 52 -12.15 -2.00 1.10
C LEU A 52 -12.65 -1.60 2.49
N SER A 53 -12.09 -2.15 3.56
CA SER A 53 -12.54 -1.82 4.92
C SER A 53 -12.38 -0.34 5.26
N ARG A 54 -11.36 0.34 4.70
CA ARG A 54 -11.13 1.78 4.83
C ARG A 54 -12.19 2.61 4.10
N VAL A 55 -12.64 2.18 2.92
CA VAL A 55 -13.76 2.80 2.21
C VAL A 55 -15.05 2.57 3.00
N TYR A 56 -15.40 1.31 3.26
CA TYR A 56 -16.68 0.96 3.88
C TYR A 56 -16.84 1.54 5.27
N ARG A 57 -15.78 1.63 6.10
CA ARG A 57 -15.92 2.24 7.43
C ARG A 57 -16.40 3.71 7.40
N ASN A 58 -16.23 4.40 6.28
CA ASN A 58 -16.63 5.79 6.10
C ASN A 58 -17.99 5.95 5.41
N ILE A 59 -18.45 4.94 4.67
CA ILE A 59 -19.69 5.04 3.89
C ILE A 59 -20.82 4.16 4.44
N HIS A 60 -20.51 3.09 5.18
CA HIS A 60 -21.53 2.10 5.58
C HIS A 60 -21.05 1.16 6.71
N ASN A 61 -21.90 0.83 7.69
CA ASN A 61 -21.56 -0.09 8.81
C ASN A 61 -20.21 0.20 9.52
N SER A 62 -19.92 1.48 9.80
CA SER A 62 -18.60 1.96 10.28
C SER A 62 -17.93 1.09 11.35
N LYS A 63 -18.63 0.80 12.46
CA LYS A 63 -18.12 -0.02 13.58
C LYS A 63 -17.65 -1.41 13.15
N ARG A 64 -18.30 -2.01 12.15
CA ARG A 64 -17.96 -3.35 11.63
C ARG A 64 -16.66 -3.29 10.84
N PHE A 65 -16.57 -2.35 9.90
CA PHE A 65 -15.42 -2.25 9.02
C PHE A 65 -14.17 -1.67 9.70
N ILE A 66 -14.30 -0.87 10.76
CA ILE A 66 -13.15 -0.51 11.62
C ILE A 66 -12.47 -1.77 12.17
N LYS A 67 -13.26 -2.72 12.70
CA LYS A 67 -12.73 -3.98 13.26
C LYS A 67 -12.09 -4.86 12.19
N LEU A 68 -12.63 -4.89 10.97
CA LEU A 68 -12.05 -5.64 9.86
C LEU A 68 -10.75 -5.00 9.39
N GLN A 69 -10.75 -3.69 9.19
CA GLN A 69 -9.56 -2.94 8.77
C GLN A 69 -8.39 -3.17 9.73
N MET A 70 -8.58 -3.05 11.04
CA MET A 70 -7.50 -3.26 12.02
C MET A 70 -6.86 -4.64 11.89
N ARG A 71 -7.66 -5.68 11.59
CA ARG A 71 -7.15 -7.05 11.44
C ARG A 71 -6.33 -7.22 10.16
N PHE A 72 -6.85 -6.73 9.05
CA PHE A 72 -6.13 -6.82 7.78
C PHE A 72 -4.85 -5.98 7.81
N LYS A 73 -4.93 -4.78 8.38
CA LYS A 73 -3.76 -3.91 8.58
C LYS A 73 -2.70 -4.57 9.46
N GLN A 74 -3.08 -5.22 10.57
CA GLN A 74 -2.11 -5.90 11.45
C GLN A 74 -1.29 -6.96 10.70
N LEU A 75 -1.95 -7.78 9.87
CA LEU A 75 -1.24 -8.78 9.06
C LEU A 75 -0.43 -8.14 7.91
N GLU A 76 -0.97 -7.10 7.26
CA GLU A 76 -0.28 -6.37 6.20
C GLU A 76 0.99 -5.68 6.71
N ASP A 77 0.93 -5.02 7.87
CA ASP A 77 2.06 -4.35 8.49
C ASP A 77 3.17 -5.35 8.86
N LEU A 78 2.81 -6.52 9.44
CA LEU A 78 3.79 -7.56 9.79
C LEU A 78 4.46 -8.14 8.54
N LEU A 79 3.69 -8.41 7.50
CA LEU A 79 4.26 -8.82 6.21
C LEU A 79 5.13 -7.73 5.60
N GLY A 80 4.75 -6.46 5.74
CA GLY A 80 5.55 -5.31 5.32
C GLY A 80 6.88 -5.22 6.07
N ALA A 81 6.90 -5.55 7.37
CA ALA A 81 8.14 -5.61 8.15
C ALA A 81 9.03 -6.79 7.74
N VAL A 82 8.45 -7.97 7.47
CA VAL A 82 9.21 -9.11 6.92
C VAL A 82 9.82 -8.75 5.57
N ASP A 83 9.03 -8.17 4.66
CA ASP A 83 9.44 -7.73 3.32
C ASP A 83 10.58 -6.70 3.38
N TYR A 84 10.48 -5.73 4.29
CA TYR A 84 11.51 -4.72 4.52
C TYR A 84 12.88 -5.33 4.87
N TYR A 85 12.94 -6.18 5.90
CA TYR A 85 14.22 -6.78 6.30
C TYR A 85 14.71 -7.84 5.32
N ASP A 86 13.83 -8.64 4.73
CA ASP A 86 14.19 -9.66 3.74
C ASP A 86 14.72 -9.03 2.45
N GLY A 87 14.13 -7.92 2.00
CA GLY A 87 14.59 -7.16 0.84
C GLY A 87 16.04 -6.68 1.00
N PHE A 88 16.33 -5.96 2.09
CA PHE A 88 17.68 -5.49 2.36
C PHE A 88 18.67 -6.60 2.70
N TYR A 89 18.22 -7.67 3.37
CA TYR A 89 19.05 -8.85 3.59
C TYR A 89 19.53 -9.44 2.25
N LYS A 90 18.61 -9.64 1.30
CA LYS A 90 18.94 -10.15 -0.04
C LYS A 90 19.85 -9.19 -0.81
N GLU A 91 19.55 -7.90 -0.77
CA GLU A 91 20.34 -6.87 -1.44
C GLU A 91 21.79 -6.85 -0.91
N PHE A 92 21.97 -6.79 0.40
CA PHE A 92 23.30 -6.63 1.00
C PHE A 92 24.10 -7.92 1.06
N THR A 93 23.45 -9.08 1.08
CA THR A 93 24.15 -10.38 0.90
C THR A 93 24.86 -10.44 -0.45
N ALA A 94 24.34 -9.76 -1.48
CA ALA A 94 24.99 -9.67 -2.79
C ALA A 94 26.14 -8.63 -2.84
N SER A 95 26.29 -7.78 -1.83
CA SER A 95 27.28 -6.69 -1.79
C SER A 95 28.48 -7.06 -0.93
N LYS A 96 29.69 -6.98 -1.50
CA LYS A 96 30.94 -7.17 -0.74
C LYS A 96 31.27 -6.00 0.20
N ALA A 97 30.61 -4.85 0.03
CA ALA A 97 30.86 -3.66 0.84
C ALA A 97 30.16 -3.70 2.20
N VAL A 98 29.12 -4.52 2.35
CA VAL A 98 28.33 -4.61 3.58
C VAL A 98 28.89 -5.74 4.46
N PRO A 99 29.32 -5.46 5.70
CA PRO A 99 29.89 -6.49 6.57
C PRO A 99 28.86 -7.52 7.08
N ASP A 100 29.35 -8.74 7.37
CA ASP A 100 28.53 -9.88 7.81
C ASP A 100 27.69 -9.62 9.07
N ASN A 101 28.15 -8.75 9.97
CA ASN A 101 27.40 -8.42 11.19
C ASN A 101 26.11 -7.64 10.87
N ILE A 102 26.08 -6.84 9.80
CA ILE A 102 24.88 -6.15 9.32
C ILE A 102 23.94 -7.16 8.65
N ILE A 103 24.48 -8.04 7.81
CA ILE A 103 23.70 -9.11 7.16
C ILE A 103 23.02 -10.01 8.22
N THR A 104 23.76 -10.38 9.26
CA THR A 104 23.26 -11.18 10.38
C THR A 104 22.16 -10.46 11.16
N PHE A 105 22.32 -9.15 11.39
CA PHE A 105 21.30 -8.32 12.02
C PHE A 105 19.98 -8.32 11.23
N LEU A 106 20.05 -8.12 9.90
CA LEU A 106 18.86 -8.11 9.04
C LEU A 106 18.16 -9.46 9.03
N LEU A 107 18.91 -10.55 8.96
CA LEU A 107 18.36 -11.89 9.05
C LEU A 107 17.65 -12.14 10.39
N SER A 108 18.26 -11.69 11.50
CA SER A 108 17.62 -11.76 12.83
C SER A 108 16.29 -11.01 12.83
N LYS A 109 16.26 -9.77 12.32
CA LYS A 109 15.06 -8.94 12.28
C LYS A 109 13.96 -9.52 11.40
N LYS A 110 14.32 -10.08 10.25
CA LYS A 110 13.38 -10.83 9.41
C LYS A 110 12.75 -11.99 10.19
N ASN A 111 13.57 -12.80 10.88
CA ASN A 111 13.10 -13.97 11.62
C ASN A 111 12.22 -13.57 12.82
N GLU A 112 12.59 -12.52 13.56
CA GLU A 112 11.77 -11.94 14.64
C GLU A 112 10.37 -11.58 14.13
N ASN A 113 10.27 -10.93 12.96
CA ASN A 113 8.97 -10.55 12.38
C ASN A 113 8.19 -11.76 11.84
N LEU A 114 8.86 -12.78 11.31
CA LEU A 114 8.23 -14.04 10.92
C LEU A 114 7.63 -14.77 12.14
N ASP A 115 8.33 -14.77 13.28
CA ASP A 115 7.82 -15.38 14.51
C ASP A 115 6.61 -14.62 15.06
N LEU A 116 6.63 -13.28 15.02
CA LEU A 116 5.46 -12.46 15.37
C LEU A 116 4.25 -12.76 14.47
N LEU A 117 4.48 -12.87 13.16
CA LEU A 117 3.44 -13.24 12.20
C LEU A 117 2.90 -14.64 12.47
N LYS A 118 3.78 -15.63 12.70
CA LYS A 118 3.40 -17.01 13.06
C LYS A 118 2.51 -17.03 14.29
N ASN A 119 2.91 -16.31 15.34
CA ASN A 119 2.14 -16.22 16.59
C ASN A 119 0.73 -15.68 16.33
N ILE A 120 0.60 -14.60 15.56
CA ILE A 120 -0.72 -14.04 15.24
C ILE A 120 -1.55 -15.01 14.38
N LEU A 121 -0.97 -15.64 13.36
CA LEU A 121 -1.68 -16.61 12.51
C LEU A 121 -2.28 -17.75 13.35
N ILE A 122 -1.50 -18.29 14.29
CA ILE A 122 -1.93 -19.41 15.15
C ILE A 122 -2.93 -18.93 16.22
N THR A 123 -2.60 -17.89 16.99
CA THR A 123 -3.44 -17.40 18.09
C THR A 123 -4.81 -16.95 17.59
N ASP A 124 -4.86 -16.27 16.45
CA ASP A 124 -6.11 -15.82 15.86
C ASP A 124 -6.82 -16.88 15.01
N LYS A 125 -6.23 -18.07 14.83
CA LYS A 125 -6.78 -19.21 14.06
C LYS A 125 -7.06 -18.85 12.60
N TRP A 126 -6.05 -18.33 11.91
CA TRP A 126 -6.11 -17.96 10.49
C TRP A 126 -5.97 -19.16 9.54
N PRO A 127 -4.96 -20.04 9.66
CA PRO A 127 -4.80 -21.18 8.76
C PRO A 127 -5.80 -22.32 9.02
N GLY A 128 -5.90 -23.23 8.03
CA GLY A 128 -6.55 -24.53 8.16
C GLY A 128 -8.03 -24.63 7.83
N ALA A 129 -8.51 -25.86 7.69
CA ALA A 129 -9.91 -26.19 7.36
C ALA A 129 -10.91 -25.70 8.42
N ASP A 130 -10.43 -25.55 9.65
CA ASP A 130 -11.16 -25.01 10.79
C ASP A 130 -10.83 -23.54 11.08
N SER A 131 -10.41 -22.77 10.06
CA SER A 131 -10.15 -21.32 10.17
C SER A 131 -11.36 -20.56 10.71
N THR A 132 -11.45 -20.48 12.04
CA THR A 132 -12.56 -19.80 12.73
C THR A 132 -12.52 -18.31 12.45
N ARG A 133 -11.35 -17.76 12.08
CA ARG A 133 -11.19 -16.35 11.78
C ARG A 133 -11.86 -15.96 10.48
N LEU A 134 -11.59 -16.69 9.39
CA LEU A 134 -12.17 -16.39 8.08
C LEU A 134 -13.68 -16.64 8.08
N LYS A 135 -14.14 -17.74 8.68
CA LYS A 135 -15.57 -18.03 8.86
C LYS A 135 -16.29 -16.87 9.58
N LYS A 136 -15.76 -16.39 10.70
CA LYS A 136 -16.31 -15.22 11.44
C LYS A 136 -16.29 -13.92 10.65
N ILE A 137 -15.35 -13.75 9.73
CA ILE A 137 -15.30 -12.56 8.85
C ILE A 137 -16.39 -12.69 7.79
N GLN A 138 -16.54 -13.87 7.16
CA GLN A 138 -17.56 -14.15 6.15
C GLN A 138 -18.98 -13.96 6.73
N GLU A 139 -19.29 -14.56 7.88
CA GLU A 139 -20.58 -14.39 8.56
C GLU A 139 -20.91 -12.91 8.86
N LYS A 140 -19.89 -12.13 9.24
CA LYS A 140 -20.03 -10.68 9.46
C LYS A 140 -20.25 -9.91 8.17
N LEU A 141 -19.73 -10.37 7.04
CA LEU A 141 -19.96 -9.70 5.77
C LEU A 141 -21.34 -10.07 5.21
N GLU A 142 -21.75 -11.32 5.33
CA GLU A 142 -23.06 -11.81 4.88
C GLU A 142 -24.22 -11.16 5.64
N SER A 143 -24.06 -10.91 6.94
CA SER A 143 -25.05 -10.23 7.79
C SER A 143 -25.01 -8.70 7.68
N ALA A 144 -24.37 -8.12 6.66
CA ALA A 144 -24.30 -6.67 6.48
C ALA A 144 -25.46 -6.18 5.62
N ASP A 145 -25.99 -5.01 5.97
CA ASP A 145 -27.08 -4.37 5.23
C ASP A 145 -26.56 -3.62 4.00
N TRP A 146 -26.01 -4.36 3.03
CA TRP A 146 -25.30 -3.77 1.90
C TRP A 146 -26.14 -2.79 1.08
N LEU A 147 -25.49 -1.69 0.68
CA LEU A 147 -26.06 -0.70 -0.23
C LEU A 147 -26.35 -1.31 -1.62
N THR A 148 -27.32 -0.72 -2.33
CA THR A 148 -27.52 -1.00 -3.76
C THR A 148 -26.34 -0.47 -4.58
N GLU A 149 -26.17 -1.00 -5.80
CA GLU A 149 -25.05 -0.62 -6.67
C GLU A 149 -24.91 0.90 -6.86
N THR A 150 -26.00 1.60 -7.21
CA THR A 150 -25.97 3.05 -7.43
C THR A 150 -25.65 3.82 -6.14
N ALA A 151 -26.32 3.48 -5.03
CA ALA A 151 -26.11 4.18 -3.75
C ALA A 151 -24.67 3.96 -3.24
N GLU A 152 -24.16 2.75 -3.39
CA GLU A 152 -22.77 2.41 -3.08
C GLU A 152 -21.79 3.21 -3.95
N GLY A 153 -22.02 3.25 -5.27
CA GLY A 153 -21.18 3.98 -6.21
C GLY A 153 -21.10 5.48 -5.91
N GLU A 154 -22.23 6.11 -5.57
CA GLU A 154 -22.28 7.54 -5.20
C GLU A 154 -21.52 7.83 -3.90
N GLU A 155 -21.73 7.02 -2.85
CA GLU A 155 -21.02 7.21 -1.59
C GLU A 155 -19.52 6.97 -1.72
N ILE A 156 -19.10 6.01 -2.56
CA ILE A 156 -17.69 5.81 -2.89
C ILE A 156 -17.11 6.99 -3.67
N LYS A 157 -17.85 7.55 -4.65
CA LYS A 157 -17.41 8.77 -5.39
C LYS A 157 -17.19 9.93 -4.42
N LYS A 158 -18.13 10.18 -3.49
CA LYS A 158 -18.01 11.21 -2.45
C LYS A 158 -16.81 10.95 -1.52
N TYR A 159 -16.62 9.70 -1.08
CA TYR A 159 -15.47 9.32 -0.25
C TYR A 159 -14.13 9.56 -0.96
N TYR A 160 -14.04 9.21 -2.24
CA TYR A 160 -12.84 9.42 -3.05
C TYR A 160 -12.52 10.90 -3.22
N GLN A 161 -13.53 11.73 -3.54
CA GLN A 161 -13.39 13.18 -3.63
C GLN A 161 -12.97 13.81 -2.29
N LYS A 162 -13.56 13.37 -1.18
CA LYS A 162 -13.16 13.81 0.17
C LYS A 162 -11.71 13.42 0.48
N SER A 163 -11.26 12.26 0.01
CA SER A 163 -9.87 11.82 0.19
C SER A 163 -8.91 12.71 -0.60
N ILE A 164 -9.26 13.14 -1.80
CA ILE A 164 -8.51 14.14 -2.59
C ILE A 164 -8.41 15.47 -1.83
N SER A 165 -9.54 16.01 -1.35
CA SER A 165 -9.56 17.26 -0.60
C SER A 165 -8.67 17.20 0.64
N HIS A 166 -8.74 16.10 1.40
CA HIS A 166 -7.92 15.89 2.58
C HIS A 166 -6.42 15.88 2.29
N ILE A 167 -6.00 15.24 1.19
CA ILE A 167 -4.58 15.22 0.77
C ILE A 167 -4.11 16.63 0.40
N ASN A 168 -4.92 17.39 -0.33
CA ASN A 168 -4.59 18.78 -0.65
C ASN A 168 -4.48 19.65 0.61
N GLU A 169 -5.41 19.50 1.56
CA GLU A 169 -5.36 20.21 2.85
C GLU A 169 -4.08 19.89 3.62
N HIS A 170 -3.63 18.63 3.65
CA HIS A 170 -2.37 18.25 4.30
C HIS A 170 -1.14 18.96 3.71
N ILE A 171 -1.11 19.16 2.40
CA ILE A 171 -0.02 19.85 1.70
C ILE A 171 -0.12 21.36 1.90
N VAL A 172 -1.31 21.95 1.73
CA VAL A 172 -1.52 23.41 1.85
C VAL A 172 -1.29 23.90 3.28
N ASP A 173 -1.67 23.11 4.29
CA ASP A 173 -1.48 23.44 5.70
C ASP A 173 -0.02 23.27 6.19
N ASN A 174 0.92 22.95 5.29
CA ASN A 174 2.32 22.61 5.62
C ASN A 174 2.43 21.53 6.71
N LYS A 175 1.53 20.53 6.72
CA LYS A 175 1.64 19.41 7.67
C LYS A 175 2.76 18.44 7.30
N ILE A 176 3.28 18.55 6.08
CA ILE A 176 4.41 17.77 5.55
C ILE A 176 5.57 18.73 5.34
N ASN A 177 6.61 18.61 6.17
CA ASN A 177 7.76 19.52 6.14
C ASN A 177 8.92 18.98 5.31
N PHE A 178 8.90 17.66 5.01
CA PHE A 178 9.99 16.92 4.39
C PHE A 178 11.28 17.00 5.22
N ASP A 179 11.15 16.75 6.52
CA ASP A 179 12.28 16.67 7.46
C ASP A 179 12.65 15.20 7.76
N ASP A 180 11.75 14.25 7.53
CA ASP A 180 11.98 12.82 7.76
C ASP A 180 11.38 11.93 6.66
N VAL A 181 12.13 10.91 6.26
CA VAL A 181 11.74 10.03 5.15
C VAL A 181 10.51 9.18 5.49
N GLU A 182 10.36 8.74 6.73
CA GLU A 182 9.25 7.89 7.17
C GLU A 182 8.00 8.73 7.50
N THR A 183 8.13 9.86 8.17
CA THR A 183 6.94 10.65 8.55
C THR A 183 6.45 11.60 7.48
N ASP A 184 7.30 12.05 6.56
CA ASP A 184 6.90 12.96 5.47
C ASP A 184 6.78 12.24 4.13
N VAL A 185 7.88 11.70 3.61
CA VAL A 185 7.91 11.12 2.25
C VAL A 185 7.05 9.86 2.18
N HIS A 186 7.19 8.96 3.16
CA HIS A 186 6.45 7.72 3.20
C HIS A 186 4.96 7.93 3.48
N GLU A 187 4.58 8.79 4.43
CA GLU A 187 3.16 9.06 4.71
C GLU A 187 2.47 9.77 3.54
N LEU A 188 3.08 10.80 2.93
CA LEU A 188 2.53 11.43 1.72
C LEU A 188 2.33 10.40 0.60
N ARG A 189 3.35 9.56 0.36
CA ARG A 189 3.23 8.48 -0.61
C ARG A 189 2.10 7.52 -0.24
N ARG A 190 1.95 7.15 1.05
CA ARG A 190 0.90 6.23 1.52
C ARG A 190 -0.48 6.82 1.28
N GLU A 191 -0.67 8.12 1.53
CA GLU A 191 -1.92 8.83 1.26
C GLU A 191 -2.27 8.84 -0.22
N LEU A 192 -1.33 9.25 -1.08
CA LEU A 192 -1.51 9.24 -2.53
C LEU A 192 -1.77 7.82 -3.07
N ARG A 193 -1.07 6.82 -2.53
CA ARG A 193 -1.20 5.42 -2.97
C ARG A 193 -2.63 4.92 -2.81
N TRP A 194 -3.36 5.34 -1.78
CA TRP A 194 -4.77 4.95 -1.60
C TRP A 194 -5.63 5.30 -2.81
N LEU A 195 -5.44 6.48 -3.41
CA LEU A 195 -6.17 6.91 -4.61
C LEU A 195 -5.93 5.97 -5.80
N SER A 196 -4.74 5.34 -5.90
CA SER A 196 -4.41 4.36 -6.94
C SER A 196 -4.85 2.92 -6.62
N ILE A 197 -4.99 2.57 -5.32
CA ILE A 197 -5.39 1.23 -4.88
C ILE A 197 -6.90 1.05 -4.95
N TYR A 198 -7.69 2.09 -4.65
CA TYR A 198 -9.15 1.96 -4.64
C TYR A 198 -9.71 1.41 -5.97
N PRO A 199 -9.27 1.85 -7.16
CA PRO A 199 -9.72 1.24 -8.40
C PRO A 199 -9.46 -0.28 -8.51
N GLN A 200 -8.33 -0.76 -7.97
CA GLN A 200 -7.99 -2.18 -7.94
C GLN A 200 -8.88 -2.95 -6.96
N ALA A 201 -9.02 -2.43 -5.74
CA ALA A 201 -9.82 -3.04 -4.68
C ALA A 201 -11.33 -3.05 -5.01
N LEU A 202 -11.81 -2.02 -5.72
CA LEU A 202 -13.22 -1.87 -6.06
C LEU A 202 -13.65 -2.65 -7.32
N ARG A 203 -12.72 -3.39 -7.93
CA ARG A 203 -12.95 -4.40 -8.98
C ARG A 203 -13.93 -3.93 -10.07
N GLY A 204 -13.55 -2.87 -10.78
CA GLY A 204 -14.28 -2.40 -11.96
C GLY A 204 -15.24 -1.25 -11.73
N LEU A 205 -15.52 -0.86 -10.48
CA LEU A 205 -16.35 0.31 -10.19
C LEU A 205 -15.71 1.62 -10.68
N MET A 206 -14.39 1.72 -10.62
CA MET A 206 -13.65 2.88 -11.12
C MET A 206 -12.99 2.52 -12.45
N GLN A 207 -13.18 3.33 -13.49
CA GLN A 207 -12.64 3.08 -14.83
C GLN A 207 -11.90 4.32 -15.35
N LEU A 208 -10.80 4.10 -16.06
CA LEU A 208 -10.09 5.19 -16.73
C LEU A 208 -10.82 5.56 -18.02
N VAL A 209 -10.98 6.86 -18.24
CA VAL A 209 -11.48 7.42 -19.49
C VAL A 209 -10.43 8.37 -20.08
N PRO A 210 -10.21 8.34 -21.41
CA PRO A 210 -9.36 9.31 -22.06
C PRO A 210 -9.93 10.72 -21.85
N THR A 211 -9.06 11.69 -21.53
CA THR A 211 -9.43 13.10 -21.60
C THR A 211 -9.36 13.57 -23.05
N ALA A 212 -10.40 14.27 -23.51
CA ALA A 212 -10.52 14.73 -24.90
C ALA A 212 -9.32 15.57 -25.37
N GLU A 213 -8.76 16.38 -24.48
CA GLU A 213 -7.50 17.09 -24.68
C GLU A 213 -6.61 16.87 -23.45
N SER A 214 -5.39 16.38 -23.66
CA SER A 214 -4.38 16.30 -22.61
C SER A 214 -3.63 17.62 -22.54
N PRO A 215 -3.65 18.34 -21.41
CA PRO A 215 -2.79 19.50 -21.25
C PRO A 215 -1.32 19.11 -21.43
N GLY A 216 -0.56 19.83 -22.26
CA GLY A 216 0.83 19.49 -22.56
C GLY A 216 1.77 19.51 -21.34
N TYR A 217 1.39 20.19 -20.25
CA TYR A 217 2.16 20.14 -19.00
C TYR A 217 2.18 18.76 -18.34
N LEU A 218 1.25 17.86 -18.71
CA LEU A 218 1.19 16.50 -18.17
C LEU A 218 2.24 15.57 -18.80
N ASP A 219 2.78 15.90 -19.98
CA ASP A 219 3.64 15.01 -20.75
C ASP A 219 4.86 14.51 -19.96
N LYS A 220 5.39 15.33 -19.05
CA LYS A 220 6.51 14.98 -18.16
C LYS A 220 6.20 13.82 -17.20
N TYR A 221 4.93 13.56 -16.92
CA TYR A 221 4.48 12.47 -16.06
C TYR A 221 4.13 11.19 -16.84
N LEU A 222 3.80 11.32 -18.13
CA LEU A 222 3.32 10.23 -18.98
C LEU A 222 4.47 9.43 -19.58
N THR A 223 5.37 8.95 -18.73
CA THR A 223 6.53 8.17 -19.17
C THR A 223 6.11 6.78 -19.64
N GLY A 224 6.96 6.12 -20.45
CA GLY A 224 6.70 4.75 -20.90
C GLY A 224 6.56 3.75 -19.74
N GLU A 225 7.30 3.94 -18.65
CA GLU A 225 7.17 3.12 -17.43
C GLU A 225 5.79 3.30 -16.78
N VAL A 226 5.31 4.54 -16.69
CA VAL A 226 4.00 4.86 -16.10
C VAL A 226 2.87 4.34 -16.96
N ILE A 227 2.86 4.64 -18.26
CA ILE A 227 1.78 4.22 -19.18
C ILE A 227 1.62 2.69 -19.18
N ASN A 228 2.73 1.96 -19.16
CA ASN A 228 2.72 0.50 -19.22
C ASN A 228 2.64 -0.19 -17.84
N SER A 229 2.58 0.58 -16.76
CA SER A 229 2.55 0.05 -15.39
C SER A 229 1.35 -0.88 -15.19
N PRO A 230 1.54 -2.08 -14.59
CA PRO A 230 0.44 -2.97 -14.28
C PRO A 230 -0.55 -2.35 -13.28
N PHE A 231 -0.10 -1.43 -12.42
CA PHE A 231 -0.96 -0.72 -11.48
C PHE A 231 -1.95 0.25 -12.16
N ASN A 232 -1.66 0.62 -13.41
CA ASN A 232 -2.49 1.51 -14.22
C ASN A 232 -3.52 0.77 -15.09
N LYS A 233 -3.57 -0.56 -14.98
CA LYS A 233 -4.57 -1.40 -15.65
C LYS A 233 -5.76 -1.61 -14.72
N MET A 234 -6.93 -1.12 -15.11
CA MET A 234 -8.14 -1.26 -14.29
C MET A 234 -8.73 -2.67 -14.38
N PRO A 235 -9.24 -3.23 -13.27
CA PRO A 235 -10.06 -4.44 -13.34
C PRO A 235 -11.29 -4.21 -14.21
N GLY A 236 -11.76 -5.25 -14.90
CA GLY A 236 -12.96 -5.17 -15.73
C GLY A 236 -14.22 -4.83 -14.94
N GLY A 237 -15.05 -3.94 -15.47
CA GLY A 237 -16.28 -3.44 -14.84
C GLY A 237 -17.57 -3.78 -15.60
N SER A 238 -17.56 -4.69 -16.57
CA SER A 238 -18.70 -4.95 -17.46
C SER A 238 -19.95 -5.50 -16.77
N ALA A 239 -19.81 -6.06 -15.56
CA ALA A 239 -20.93 -6.53 -14.75
C ALA A 239 -21.65 -5.40 -13.99
N LEU A 240 -21.03 -4.23 -13.90
CA LEU A 240 -21.60 -3.05 -13.24
C LEU A 240 -22.32 -2.18 -14.27
N LYS A 241 -23.42 -1.56 -13.85
CA LYS A 241 -24.15 -0.52 -14.56
C LYS A 241 -23.68 0.89 -14.17
N TYR A 242 -23.15 1.05 -12.96
CA TYR A 242 -22.61 2.30 -12.45
C TYR A 242 -21.07 2.27 -12.43
N HIS A 243 -20.46 3.33 -12.93
CA HIS A 243 -19.01 3.51 -12.94
C HIS A 243 -18.63 4.91 -12.47
N ILE A 244 -17.52 4.99 -11.74
CA ILE A 244 -16.83 6.24 -11.42
C ILE A 244 -15.73 6.41 -12.46
N HIS A 245 -15.85 7.44 -13.29
CA HIS A 245 -14.85 7.73 -14.31
C HIS A 245 -13.69 8.55 -13.74
N LEU A 246 -12.49 8.07 -13.98
CA LEU A 246 -11.25 8.75 -13.65
C LEU A 246 -10.54 9.20 -14.92
N SER A 247 -9.98 10.40 -14.93
CA SER A 247 -9.14 10.85 -16.03
C SER A 247 -7.88 9.99 -16.13
N GLN A 248 -7.66 9.40 -17.30
CA GLN A 248 -6.51 8.54 -17.55
C GLN A 248 -5.18 9.27 -17.34
N ASN A 249 -5.01 10.47 -17.89
CA ASN A 249 -3.72 11.17 -17.85
C ASN A 249 -3.42 11.73 -16.45
N TYR A 250 -4.43 12.22 -15.74
CA TYR A 250 -4.25 12.64 -14.34
C TYR A 250 -3.99 11.44 -13.41
N PHE A 251 -4.62 10.28 -13.68
CA PHE A 251 -4.32 9.04 -12.95
C PHE A 251 -2.90 8.54 -13.21
N TYR A 252 -2.41 8.65 -14.45
CA TYR A 252 -1.01 8.34 -14.78
C TYR A 252 -0.05 9.30 -14.08
N ALA A 253 -0.38 10.60 -14.03
CA ALA A 253 0.43 11.55 -13.28
C ALA A 253 0.48 11.24 -11.78
N LEU A 254 -0.65 10.87 -11.16
CA LEU A 254 -0.67 10.35 -9.78
C LEU A 254 0.25 9.14 -9.61
N SER A 255 0.17 8.17 -10.53
CA SER A 255 1.00 6.97 -10.54
C SER A 255 2.49 7.29 -10.63
N TRP A 256 2.85 8.29 -11.46
CA TRP A 256 4.22 8.80 -11.56
C TRP A 256 4.74 9.33 -10.22
N LEU A 257 3.98 10.18 -9.52
CA LEU A 257 4.44 10.74 -8.24
C LEU A 257 4.60 9.64 -7.19
N ILE A 258 3.68 8.68 -7.12
CA ILE A 258 3.78 7.53 -6.20
C ILE A 258 5.05 6.72 -6.47
N ALA A 259 5.41 6.54 -7.74
CA ALA A 259 6.62 5.82 -8.15
C ALA A 259 7.90 6.60 -7.79
N GLU A 260 7.96 7.89 -8.10
CA GLU A 260 9.12 8.74 -7.79
C GLU A 260 9.34 8.90 -6.30
N LEU A 261 8.27 9.16 -5.51
CA LEU A 261 8.37 9.15 -4.05
C LEU A 261 8.76 7.77 -3.52
N GLY A 262 8.38 6.69 -4.20
CA GLY A 262 8.79 5.33 -3.87
C GLY A 262 10.30 5.15 -3.99
N LYS A 263 10.88 5.55 -5.13
CA LYS A 263 12.33 5.50 -5.37
C LYS A 263 13.10 6.30 -4.31
N LEU A 264 12.61 7.49 -3.96
CA LEU A 264 13.22 8.34 -2.93
C LEU A 264 13.11 7.71 -1.53
N LYS A 265 11.93 7.19 -1.19
CA LYS A 265 11.70 6.48 0.08
C LYS A 265 12.64 5.28 0.22
N ASP A 266 12.70 4.42 -0.80
CA ASP A 266 13.51 3.20 -0.76
C ASP A 266 15.01 3.54 -0.65
N SER A 267 15.46 4.60 -1.34
CA SER A 267 16.81 5.14 -1.21
C SER A 267 17.12 5.63 0.22
N GLY A 268 16.15 6.29 0.88
CA GLY A 268 16.32 6.76 2.26
C GLY A 268 16.29 5.62 3.27
N LEU A 269 15.38 4.67 3.10
CA LEU A 269 15.29 3.46 3.92
C LEU A 269 16.57 2.63 3.90
N ARG A 270 17.25 2.59 2.75
CA ARG A 270 18.55 1.92 2.61
C ARG A 270 19.60 2.51 3.55
N ILE A 271 19.61 3.83 3.75
CA ILE A 271 20.51 4.49 4.72
C ILE A 271 20.07 4.14 6.14
N LEU A 272 18.77 4.24 6.42
CA LEU A 272 18.21 4.05 7.76
C LEU A 272 18.43 2.63 8.28
N VAL A 273 18.30 1.61 7.42
CA VAL A 273 18.47 0.21 7.83
C VAL A 273 19.93 -0.11 8.17
N VAL A 274 20.89 0.44 7.42
CA VAL A 274 22.33 0.29 7.72
C VAL A 274 22.67 1.07 8.99
N THR A 275 22.08 2.25 9.16
CA THR A 275 22.24 3.07 10.37
C THR A 275 21.76 2.32 11.61
N GLU A 276 20.57 1.72 11.55
CA GLU A 276 20.00 0.91 12.63
C GLU A 276 20.92 -0.28 12.96
N ALA A 277 21.38 -1.00 11.94
CA ALA A 277 22.28 -2.14 12.12
C ALA A 277 23.62 -1.72 12.75
N LEU A 278 24.21 -0.60 12.34
CA LEU A 278 25.45 -0.07 12.91
C LEU A 278 25.27 0.37 14.37
N MET A 279 24.20 1.08 14.68
CA MET A 279 23.85 1.42 16.07
C MET A 279 23.71 0.16 16.93
N HIS A 280 23.08 -0.89 16.40
CA HIS A 280 22.89 -2.13 17.14
C HIS A 280 24.20 -2.91 17.35
N THR A 281 25.01 -3.05 16.30
CA THR A 281 26.20 -3.92 16.28
C THR A 281 27.46 -3.24 16.82
N LYS A 282 27.65 -1.94 16.57
CA LYS A 282 28.82 -1.17 17.02
C LYS A 282 28.55 -0.29 18.25
N LYS A 283 27.29 -0.16 18.67
CA LYS A 283 26.87 0.68 19.81
C LYS A 283 27.27 2.16 19.68
N ILE A 284 27.31 2.66 18.44
CA ILE A 284 27.57 4.07 18.11
C ILE A 284 26.26 4.87 18.09
N ASN A 285 26.37 6.19 18.19
CA ASN A 285 25.20 7.07 18.10
C ASN A 285 24.70 7.19 16.65
N ARG A 286 23.46 7.67 16.48
CA ARG A 286 22.79 7.79 15.18
C ARG A 286 23.57 8.63 14.17
N LYS A 287 24.08 9.80 14.57
CA LYS A 287 24.82 10.70 13.67
C LYS A 287 26.07 10.04 13.10
N GLN A 288 26.82 9.32 13.95
CA GLN A 288 27.99 8.57 13.50
C GLN A 288 27.59 7.41 12.59
N ALA A 289 26.53 6.67 12.95
CA ALA A 289 26.03 5.57 12.14
C ALA A 289 25.53 6.01 10.76
N GLU A 290 24.91 7.18 10.62
CA GLU A 290 24.47 7.72 9.33
C GLU A 290 25.64 8.05 8.40
N ILE A 291 26.71 8.64 8.95
CA ILE A 291 27.95 8.92 8.20
C ILE A 291 28.57 7.61 7.70
N GLU A 292 28.78 6.65 8.61
CA GLU A 292 29.34 5.33 8.26
C GLU A 292 28.44 4.56 7.28
N SER A 293 27.12 4.76 7.34
CA SER A 293 26.17 4.15 6.39
C SER A 293 26.36 4.70 4.98
N LEU A 294 26.53 6.01 4.82
CA LEU A 294 26.77 6.63 3.51
C LEU A 294 28.10 6.17 2.92
N GLU A 295 29.17 6.13 3.73
CA GLU A 295 30.47 5.62 3.30
C GLU A 295 30.38 4.16 2.83
N MET A 296 29.62 3.33 3.55
CA MET A 296 29.42 1.92 3.21
C MET A 296 28.59 1.70 1.94
N LEU A 297 27.57 2.54 1.71
CA LEU A 297 26.69 2.45 0.55
C LEU A 297 27.31 3.06 -0.72
N GLY A 298 28.36 3.86 -0.58
CA GLY A 298 29.19 4.42 -1.65
C GLY A 298 28.60 5.64 -2.35
N ASP A 299 29.38 6.23 -3.26
CA ASP A 299 29.12 7.54 -3.89
C ASP A 299 27.81 7.63 -4.70
N GLY A 300 27.22 6.50 -5.08
CA GLY A 300 25.92 6.45 -5.76
C GLY A 300 24.72 6.67 -4.84
N GLN A 301 24.90 6.61 -3.51
CA GLN A 301 23.83 6.77 -2.54
C GLN A 301 23.53 8.25 -2.28
N MET A 302 22.30 8.68 -2.56
CA MET A 302 21.86 10.03 -2.26
C MET A 302 21.74 10.25 -0.75
N PRO A 303 22.34 11.31 -0.17
CA PRO A 303 22.16 11.64 1.25
C PRO A 303 20.71 11.97 1.60
N LEU A 304 20.31 11.70 2.85
CA LEU A 304 18.93 11.93 3.34
C LEU A 304 18.43 13.35 3.06
N GLU A 305 19.24 14.37 3.32
CA GLU A 305 18.87 15.77 3.04
C GLU A 305 18.53 16.01 1.57
N GLN A 306 19.30 15.44 0.64
CA GLN A 306 19.04 15.58 -0.79
C GLN A 306 17.79 14.81 -1.22
N ILE A 307 17.53 13.64 -0.61
CA ILE A 307 16.30 12.86 -0.83
C ILE A 307 15.09 13.71 -0.44
N LEU A 308 15.12 14.32 0.75
CA LEU A 308 14.05 15.15 1.27
C LEU A 308 13.82 16.40 0.41
N VAL A 309 14.88 17.12 0.04
CA VAL A 309 14.79 18.29 -0.85
C VAL A 309 14.20 17.91 -2.21
N LYS A 310 14.58 16.75 -2.77
CA LYS A 310 14.04 16.28 -4.04
C LYS A 310 12.57 15.87 -3.90
N ALA A 311 12.20 15.15 -2.85
CA ALA A 311 10.81 14.76 -2.58
C ALA A 311 9.90 15.98 -2.43
N LYS A 312 10.36 17.01 -1.72
CA LYS A 312 9.67 18.29 -1.55
C LYS A 312 9.41 18.96 -2.89
N LYS A 313 10.45 19.18 -3.69
CA LYS A 313 10.34 19.83 -5.02
C LYS A 313 9.37 19.11 -5.95
N LEU A 314 9.42 17.78 -5.99
CA LEU A 314 8.51 16.98 -6.82
C LEU A 314 7.06 17.13 -6.37
N SER A 315 6.84 17.09 -5.06
CA SER A 315 5.50 17.21 -4.48
C SER A 315 4.93 18.60 -4.69
N GLU A 316 5.69 19.66 -4.37
CA GLU A 316 5.27 21.05 -4.56
C GLU A 316 4.85 21.33 -6.02
N LEU A 317 5.65 20.89 -6.99
CA LEU A 317 5.31 21.03 -8.40
C LEU A 317 4.01 20.31 -8.74
N PHE A 318 3.90 19.03 -8.36
CA PHE A 318 2.72 18.21 -8.65
C PHE A 318 1.43 18.79 -8.05
N PHE A 319 1.46 19.26 -6.80
CA PHE A 319 0.28 19.84 -6.16
C PHE A 319 -0.03 21.25 -6.69
N SER A 320 0.98 22.04 -7.06
CA SER A 320 0.76 23.35 -7.71
C SER A 320 0.01 23.24 -9.04
N GLU A 321 0.17 22.11 -9.74
CA GLU A 321 -0.51 21.80 -11.00
C GLU A 321 -1.88 21.14 -10.83
N LYS A 322 -2.35 20.99 -9.57
CA LYS A 322 -3.67 20.48 -9.19
C LYS A 322 -4.01 19.11 -9.79
N ILE A 323 -3.00 18.25 -9.92
CA ILE A 323 -3.14 16.96 -10.62
C ILE A 323 -4.28 16.11 -10.05
N ILE A 324 -4.39 16.02 -8.73
CA ILE A 324 -5.39 15.16 -8.09
C ILE A 324 -6.81 15.75 -8.12
N ASP A 325 -6.95 17.06 -8.31
CA ASP A 325 -8.26 17.74 -8.40
C ASP A 325 -9.02 17.34 -9.66
N HIS A 326 -8.28 16.97 -10.71
CA HIS A 326 -8.82 16.58 -12.01
C HIS A 326 -8.95 15.05 -12.18
N LEU A 327 -8.76 14.27 -11.10
CA LEU A 327 -8.86 12.81 -11.18
C LEU A 327 -10.27 12.35 -11.50
N VAL A 328 -11.29 12.87 -10.82
CA VAL A 328 -12.68 12.42 -11.01
C VAL A 328 -13.32 13.23 -12.12
N VAL A 329 -13.80 12.54 -13.16
CA VAL A 329 -14.56 13.18 -14.25
C VAL A 329 -16.01 13.38 -13.79
N SER A 330 -16.54 14.59 -14.04
CA SER A 330 -17.88 15.02 -13.62
C SER A 330 -18.95 14.01 -14.02
#